data_AF-A0ABD2T0H7-F1
#
_entry.id   AF-A0ABD2T0H7-F1
#
_cell.length_a   1.000
_cell.length_b   1.000
_cell.length_c   1.000
_cell.angle_alpha   90.00
_cell.angle_beta   90.00
_cell.angle_gamma   90.00
#
_symmetry.space_group_name_H-M   'P 1'
#
loop_
_entity.id
_entity.type
_entity.pdbx_description
1 polymer ?
#
loop_
_entity_poly.entity_id
_entity_poly.type
_entity_poly.pdbx_seq_one_letter_code
_entity_poly.pdbx_strand_id
1 'polypeptide(L)'
;MAFTHSILVFFIIQSFFSASRAFDLSSDGICSITPFPNFCKTLLPPNNSIDIYDSGRLSIQLSLSTTNQIVNSIIDFLNLNYLLLPKSTVSALHDCQYLLRLNVDLLLNAADVAKKRNNSLENSEAYDGETWLSATITNKQTCLEGLLDAPSVLQVANLITPLISKGTSC
;
A
#
# COMPACT_ATOMS: atom_id res chain seq x y z
N MET A 1 0.82 37.99 17.77
CA MET A 1 0.09 37.34 16.65
C MET A 1 0.31 35.81 16.60
N ALA A 2 0.42 35.12 17.74
CA ALA A 2 0.61 33.66 17.79
C ALA A 2 -0.69 32.89 18.13
N PHE A 3 -1.64 33.55 18.80
CA PHE A 3 -2.91 32.94 19.22
C PHE A 3 -3.89 32.69 18.07
N THR A 4 -3.85 33.51 17.01
CA THR A 4 -4.75 33.39 15.85
C THR A 4 -4.40 32.22 14.93
N HIS A 5 -3.11 31.82 14.87
CA HIS A 5 -2.69 30.65 14.09
C HIS A 5 -3.05 29.32 14.77
N SER A 6 -3.01 29.22 16.09
CA SER A 6 -3.43 28.00 16.81
C SER A 6 -4.94 27.74 16.70
N ILE A 7 -5.76 28.79 16.66
CA ILE A 7 -7.21 28.67 16.50
C ILE A 7 -7.58 28.23 15.07
N LEU A 8 -6.87 28.72 14.06
CA LEU A 8 -7.07 28.33 12.66
C LEU A 8 -6.71 26.87 12.38
N VAL A 9 -5.63 26.36 12.99
CA VAL A 9 -5.24 24.95 12.90
C VAL A 9 -6.25 24.05 13.63
N PHE A 10 -6.80 24.49 14.77
CA PHE A 10 -7.83 23.76 15.49
C PHE A 10 -9.16 23.66 14.72
N PHE A 11 -9.56 24.72 14.00
CA PHE A 11 -10.75 24.69 13.13
C PHE A 11 -10.59 23.79 11.90
N ILE A 12 -9.40 23.73 11.29
CA ILE A 12 -9.12 22.81 10.17
C ILE A 12 -9.18 21.35 10.64
N ILE A 13 -8.69 21.05 11.85
CA ILE A 13 -8.76 19.69 12.43
C ILE A 13 -10.22 19.35 12.79
N GLN A 14 -11.03 20.28 13.31
CA GLN A 14 -12.44 20.01 13.61
C GLN A 14 -13.34 19.84 12.38
N SER A 15 -13.00 20.44 11.23
CA SER A 15 -13.72 20.20 9.99
C SER A 15 -13.44 18.82 9.37
N PHE A 16 -12.36 18.13 9.76
CA PHE A 16 -12.14 16.73 9.40
C PHE A 16 -13.00 15.76 10.23
N PHE A 17 -13.48 16.17 11.41
CA PHE A 17 -14.23 15.30 12.33
C PHE A 17 -15.76 15.42 12.23
N SER A 18 -16.26 16.11 11.20
CA SER A 18 -17.71 16.17 10.95
C SER A 18 -18.17 15.05 10.03
N ALA A 19 -18.77 14.05 10.67
CA ALA A 19 -19.66 13.02 10.13
C ALA A 19 -19.01 11.82 9.41
N SER A 20 -18.93 10.72 10.15
CA SER A 20 -19.01 9.35 9.63
C SER A 20 -20.37 9.14 8.95
N ARG A 21 -20.57 9.76 7.79
CA ARG A 21 -21.51 9.23 6.80
C ARG A 21 -20.69 8.24 5.98
N ALA A 22 -21.09 6.98 5.99
CA ALA A 22 -20.75 6.11 4.88
C ALA A 22 -21.36 6.79 3.65
N PHE A 23 -20.55 7.60 2.96
CA PHE A 23 -20.94 8.13 1.68
C PHE A 23 -21.02 6.93 0.76
N ASP A 24 -22.20 6.73 0.17
CA ASP A 24 -22.39 5.82 -0.96
C ASP A 24 -21.65 6.47 -2.15
N LEU A 25 -20.32 6.39 -2.10
CA LEU A 25 -19.45 6.94 -3.13
C LEU A 25 -19.48 5.95 -4.28
N SER A 26 -19.78 6.46 -5.47
CA SER A 26 -19.48 5.72 -6.69
C SER A 26 -17.99 5.38 -6.75
N SER A 27 -17.62 4.39 -7.57
CA SER A 27 -16.21 4.07 -7.86
C SER A 27 -15.39 5.32 -8.22
N ASP A 28 -15.98 6.27 -8.97
CA ASP A 28 -15.37 7.57 -9.27
C ASP A 28 -15.12 8.42 -8.03
N GLY A 29 -16.09 8.47 -7.11
CA GLY A 29 -15.96 9.18 -5.83
C GLY A 29 -14.84 8.59 -4.98
N ILE A 30 -14.78 7.26 -4.85
CA ILE A 30 -13.73 6.56 -4.10
C ILE A 30 -12.35 6.83 -4.72
N CYS A 31 -12.22 6.69 -6.04
CA CYS A 31 -10.92 6.87 -6.70
C CYS A 31 -10.45 8.33 -6.72
N SER A 32 -11.36 9.31 -6.69
CA SER A 32 -11.03 10.74 -6.74
C SER A 32 -10.19 11.22 -5.54
N ILE A 33 -10.33 10.56 -4.39
CA ILE A 33 -9.59 10.88 -3.15
C ILE A 33 -8.28 10.08 -3.03
N THR A 34 -7.99 9.19 -3.97
CA THR A 34 -6.73 8.44 -3.97
C THR A 34 -5.60 9.24 -4.62
N PRO A 35 -4.34 9.05 -4.21
CA PRO A 35 -3.20 9.67 -4.90
C PRO A 35 -3.06 9.26 -6.38
N PHE A 36 -3.65 8.11 -6.77
CA PHE A 36 -3.59 7.58 -8.14
C PHE A 36 -4.99 7.21 -8.68
N PRO A 37 -5.83 8.21 -9.03
CA PRO A 37 -7.23 7.97 -9.39
C PRO A 37 -7.40 7.07 -10.62
N ASN A 38 -6.58 7.28 -11.66
CA ASN A 38 -6.67 6.47 -12.89
C ASN A 38 -6.33 5.01 -12.63
N PHE A 39 -5.28 4.75 -11.83
CA PHE A 39 -4.91 3.41 -11.43
C PHE A 39 -6.02 2.76 -10.59
N CYS A 40 -6.56 3.47 -9.60
CA CYS A 40 -7.69 3.00 -8.80
C CYS A 40 -8.87 2.54 -9.66
N LYS A 41 -9.24 3.31 -10.70
CA LYS A 41 -10.34 2.94 -11.62
C LYS A 41 -10.08 1.66 -12.41
N THR A 42 -8.82 1.31 -12.67
CA THR A 42 -8.47 0.02 -13.29
C THR A 42 -8.66 -1.16 -12.36
N LEU A 43 -8.66 -0.92 -11.04
CA LEU A 43 -8.77 -1.96 -10.03
C LEU A 43 -10.22 -2.20 -9.60
N LEU A 44 -11.04 -1.16 -9.62
CA LEU A 44 -12.43 -1.24 -9.19
C LEU A 44 -13.34 -1.69 -10.35
N PRO A 45 -14.27 -2.62 -10.11
CA PRO A 45 -15.30 -2.96 -11.07
C PRO A 45 -16.07 -1.71 -11.53
N PRO A 46 -16.46 -1.62 -12.82
CA PRO A 46 -17.14 -0.45 -13.38
C PRO A 46 -18.59 -0.28 -12.88
N ASN A 47 -19.10 -1.21 -12.05
CA ASN A 47 -20.48 -1.21 -11.62
C ASN A 47 -20.66 -0.44 -10.31
N ASN A 48 -21.74 0.34 -10.21
CA ASN A 48 -22.07 1.24 -9.10
C ASN A 48 -22.47 0.51 -7.80
N SER A 49 -22.10 -0.77 -7.65
CA SER A 49 -22.54 -1.65 -6.57
C SER A 49 -21.45 -1.95 -5.54
N ILE A 50 -20.28 -1.32 -5.64
CA ILE A 50 -19.19 -1.47 -4.65
C ILE A 50 -19.17 -0.24 -3.77
N ASP A 51 -19.30 -0.47 -2.46
CA ASP A 51 -19.12 0.55 -1.46
C ASP A 51 -17.62 0.73 -1.10
N ILE A 52 -17.34 1.71 -0.25
CA ILE A 52 -15.98 2.01 0.19
C ILE A 52 -15.32 0.84 0.95
N TYR A 53 -16.10 0.02 1.64
CA TYR A 53 -15.60 -1.12 2.40
C TYR A 53 -15.20 -2.27 1.49
N ASP A 54 -16.01 -2.53 0.46
CA ASP A 54 -15.73 -3.53 -0.57
C ASP A 54 -14.51 -3.13 -1.40
N SER A 55 -14.39 -1.86 -1.76
CA SER A 55 -13.19 -1.31 -2.38
C SER A 55 -11.95 -1.50 -1.50
N GLY A 56 -12.05 -1.20 -0.20
CA GLY A 56 -10.96 -1.39 0.76
C GLY A 56 -10.54 -2.85 0.87
N ARG A 57 -11.51 -3.78 1.03
CA ARG A 57 -11.26 -5.22 1.08
C ARG A 57 -10.58 -5.73 -0.20
N LEU A 58 -11.07 -5.32 -1.36
CA LEU A 58 -10.48 -5.69 -2.65
C LEU A 58 -9.03 -5.17 -2.78
N SER A 59 -8.80 -3.92 -2.37
CA SER A 59 -7.47 -3.28 -2.43
C SER A 59 -6.45 -4.00 -1.53
N ILE A 60 -6.86 -4.41 -0.32
CA ILE A 60 -6.02 -5.19 0.61
C ILE A 60 -5.69 -6.56 0.01
N GLN A 61 -6.69 -7.27 -0.53
CA GLN A 61 -6.49 -8.58 -1.15
C GLN A 61 -5.54 -8.51 -2.36
N LEU A 62 -5.71 -7.50 -3.21
CA LEU A 62 -4.83 -7.29 -4.36
C LEU A 62 -3.39 -6.97 -3.93
N SER A 63 -3.23 -6.15 -2.89
CA SER A 63 -1.94 -5.80 -2.31
C SER A 63 -1.24 -7.03 -1.74
N LEU A 64 -1.98 -7.89 -1.04
CA LEU A 64 -1.47 -9.14 -0.49
C LEU A 64 -1.03 -10.11 -1.59
N SER A 65 -1.86 -10.30 -2.61
CA SER A 65 -1.54 -11.15 -3.76
C SER A 65 -0.29 -10.64 -4.51
N THR A 66 -0.24 -9.34 -4.78
CA THR A 66 0.90 -8.70 -5.45
C THR A 66 2.18 -8.83 -4.62
N THR A 67 2.11 -8.59 -3.31
CA THR A 67 3.28 -8.69 -2.42
C THR A 67 3.85 -10.10 -2.42
N ASN A 68 3.00 -11.13 -2.32
CA ASN A 68 3.44 -12.52 -2.41
C ASN A 68 4.09 -12.87 -3.76
N GLN A 69 3.53 -12.38 -4.88
CA GLN A 69 4.13 -12.58 -6.20
C GLN A 69 5.53 -11.96 -6.29
N ILE A 70 5.73 -10.77 -5.75
CA ILE A 70 7.04 -10.10 -5.76
C ILE A 70 8.03 -10.84 -4.86
N VAL A 71 7.63 -11.24 -3.66
CA VAL A 71 8.48 -12.03 -2.74
C VAL A 71 8.96 -13.31 -3.42
N ASN A 72 8.06 -14.04 -4.09
CA ASN A 72 8.41 -15.27 -4.81
C ASN A 72 9.35 -14.98 -5.99
N SER A 73 9.09 -13.90 -6.74
CA SER A 73 9.96 -13.49 -7.85
C SER A 73 11.39 -13.16 -7.39
N ILE A 74 11.54 -12.51 -6.23
CA ILE A 74 12.84 -12.23 -5.63
C ILE A 74 13.56 -13.53 -5.23
N ILE A 75 12.84 -14.48 -4.61
CA ILE A 75 13.38 -15.79 -4.24
C ILE A 75 13.89 -16.54 -5.48
N ASP A 76 13.07 -16.62 -6.51
CA ASP A 76 13.41 -17.32 -7.75
C ASP A 76 14.61 -16.65 -8.45
N PHE A 77 14.63 -15.31 -8.49
CA PHE A 77 15.74 -14.57 -9.06
C PHE A 77 17.05 -14.80 -8.30
N LEU A 78 17.02 -14.76 -6.96
CA LEU A 78 18.17 -15.05 -6.12
C LEU A 78 18.67 -16.49 -6.35
N ASN A 79 17.78 -17.48 -6.35
CA ASN A 79 18.14 -18.89 -6.56
C ASN A 79 18.89 -19.11 -7.89
N LEU A 80 18.49 -18.40 -8.95
CA LEU A 80 19.10 -18.52 -10.27
C LEU A 80 20.39 -17.73 -10.44
N ASN A 81 20.51 -16.56 -9.80
CA ASN A 81 21.56 -15.58 -10.11
C ASN A 81 22.55 -15.32 -8.96
N TYR A 82 22.40 -15.98 -7.81
CA TYR A 82 23.19 -15.70 -6.60
C TYR A 82 24.70 -15.53 -6.84
N LEU A 83 25.31 -16.42 -7.64
CA LEU A 83 26.75 -16.41 -7.92
C LEU A 83 27.19 -15.33 -8.93
N LEU A 84 26.25 -14.78 -9.70
CA LEU A 84 26.50 -13.79 -10.76
C LEU A 84 26.33 -12.35 -10.25
N LEU A 85 25.72 -12.18 -9.08
CA LEU A 85 25.38 -10.88 -8.53
C LEU A 85 26.49 -10.34 -7.61
N PRO A 86 26.72 -9.01 -7.61
CA PRO A 86 27.50 -8.37 -6.56
C PRO A 86 26.89 -8.66 -5.19
N LYS A 87 27.72 -8.82 -4.16
CA LYS A 87 27.27 -9.05 -2.78
C LYS A 87 26.28 -7.97 -2.30
N SER A 88 26.52 -6.72 -2.66
CA SER A 88 25.62 -5.60 -2.33
C SER A 88 24.23 -5.75 -2.96
N THR A 89 24.13 -6.24 -4.20
CA THR A 89 22.83 -6.53 -4.83
C THR A 89 22.12 -7.67 -4.11
N VAL A 90 22.85 -8.74 -3.77
CA VAL A 90 22.29 -9.87 -3.02
C VAL A 90 21.74 -9.39 -1.67
N SER A 91 22.48 -8.54 -0.95
CA SER A 91 22.01 -7.91 0.29
C SER A 91 20.74 -7.08 0.06
N ALA A 92 20.71 -6.20 -0.94
CA ALA A 92 19.53 -5.39 -1.25
C ALA A 92 18.29 -6.23 -1.58
N LEU A 93 18.46 -7.35 -2.29
CA LEU A 93 17.37 -8.29 -2.58
C LEU A 93 16.86 -9.00 -1.32
N HIS A 94 17.74 -9.38 -0.39
CA HIS A 94 17.34 -9.94 0.90
C HIS A 94 16.64 -8.91 1.80
N ASP A 95 17.12 -7.67 1.82
CA ASP A 95 16.48 -6.58 2.57
C ASP A 95 15.08 -6.30 2.03
N CYS A 96 14.93 -6.23 0.70
CA CYS A 96 13.62 -6.09 0.08
C CYS A 96 12.71 -7.30 0.39
N GLN A 97 13.23 -8.54 0.30
CA GLN A 97 12.47 -9.74 0.65
C GLN A 97 11.95 -9.68 2.10
N TYR A 98 12.79 -9.22 3.03
CA TYR A 98 12.43 -9.06 4.43
C TYR A 98 11.30 -8.04 4.61
N LEU A 99 11.44 -6.84 4.03
CA LEU A 99 10.44 -5.77 4.09
C LEU A 99 9.09 -6.22 3.49
N LEU A 100 9.11 -6.92 2.36
CA LEU A 100 7.89 -7.41 1.71
C LEU A 100 7.24 -8.57 2.48
N ARG A 101 8.00 -9.39 3.22
CA ARG A 101 7.43 -10.38 4.12
C ARG A 101 6.72 -9.73 5.31
N LEU A 102 7.29 -8.66 5.88
CA LEU A 102 6.57 -7.86 6.89
C LEU A 102 5.26 -7.31 6.34
N ASN A 103 5.26 -6.88 5.07
CA ASN A 103 4.03 -6.43 4.41
C ASN A 103 2.96 -7.52 4.30
N VAL A 104 3.34 -8.78 4.08
CA VAL A 104 2.38 -9.90 4.09
C VAL A 104 1.66 -9.97 5.43
N ASP A 105 2.39 -9.91 6.54
CA ASP A 105 1.82 -9.97 7.89
C ASP A 105 0.92 -8.75 8.17
N LEU A 106 1.38 -7.55 7.84
CA LEU A 106 0.62 -6.30 7.99
C LEU A 106 -0.69 -6.32 7.18
N LEU A 107 -0.63 -6.81 5.94
CA LEU A 107 -1.80 -6.91 5.06
C LEU A 107 -2.79 -7.97 5.53
N LEU A 108 -2.32 -9.07 6.12
CA LEU A 108 -3.19 -10.08 6.74
C LEU A 108 -3.93 -9.49 7.95
N ASN A 109 -3.23 -8.76 8.81
CA ASN A 109 -3.85 -8.06 9.94
C ASN A 109 -4.90 -7.04 9.46
N ALA A 110 -4.56 -6.22 8.46
CA ALA A 110 -5.49 -5.27 7.87
C ALA A 110 -6.71 -5.98 7.24
N ALA A 111 -6.50 -7.14 6.59
CA ALA A 111 -7.58 -7.93 6.02
C ALA A 111 -8.53 -8.46 7.10
N ASP A 112 -8.01 -8.88 8.26
CA ASP A 112 -8.83 -9.37 9.38
C ASP A 112 -9.69 -8.28 9.99
N VAL A 113 -9.14 -7.06 10.14
CA VAL A 113 -9.92 -5.89 10.52
C VAL A 113 -10.99 -5.57 9.47
N ALA A 114 -10.63 -5.60 8.18
CA ALA A 114 -11.56 -5.29 7.09
C ALA A 114 -12.67 -6.33 6.89
N LYS A 115 -12.55 -7.55 7.46
CA LYS A 115 -13.63 -8.57 7.45
C LYS A 115 -14.76 -8.26 8.43
N LYS A 116 -14.52 -7.41 9.43
CA LYS A 116 -15.53 -7.08 10.43
C LYS A 116 -16.71 -6.35 9.78
N ARG A 117 -17.92 -6.59 10.29
CA ARG A 117 -19.11 -5.83 9.88
C ARG A 117 -18.94 -4.38 10.28
N ASN A 118 -19.44 -3.46 9.45
CA ASN A 118 -19.24 -2.02 9.60
C ASN A 118 -19.68 -1.48 10.98
N ASN A 119 -20.69 -2.08 11.60
CA ASN A 119 -21.18 -1.70 12.93
C ASN A 119 -20.40 -2.33 14.12
N SER A 120 -19.37 -3.12 13.84
CA SER A 120 -18.57 -3.86 14.81
C SER A 120 -17.11 -3.43 14.82
N LEU A 121 -16.72 -2.45 13.99
CA LEU A 121 -15.35 -1.97 13.90
C LEU A 121 -15.11 -0.90 14.97
N GLU A 122 -14.20 -1.18 15.90
CA GLU A 122 -13.80 -0.19 16.90
C GLU A 122 -12.85 0.85 16.29
N ASN A 123 -12.86 2.08 16.82
CA ASN A 123 -11.99 3.15 16.31
C ASN A 123 -10.50 2.79 16.40
N SER A 124 -10.08 2.13 17.49
CA SER A 124 -8.72 1.61 17.66
C SER A 124 -8.31 0.70 16.52
N GLU A 125 -9.19 -0.20 16.09
CA GLU A 125 -8.92 -1.16 15.02
C GLU A 125 -8.85 -0.48 13.66
N ALA A 126 -9.66 0.57 13.44
CA ALA A 126 -9.54 1.40 12.25
C ALA A 126 -8.18 2.11 12.19
N TYR A 127 -7.70 2.65 13.32
CA TYR A 127 -6.37 3.27 13.42
C TYR A 127 -5.22 2.26 13.24
N ASP A 128 -5.36 1.05 13.80
CA ASP A 128 -4.40 -0.02 13.61
C ASP A 128 -4.34 -0.42 12.12
N GLY A 129 -5.50 -0.56 11.48
CA GLY A 129 -5.60 -0.81 10.04
C GLY A 129 -4.90 0.25 9.20
N GLU A 130 -5.16 1.54 9.47
CA GLU A 130 -4.48 2.66 8.81
C GLU A 130 -2.95 2.61 9.01
N THR A 131 -2.51 2.29 10.23
CA THR A 131 -1.10 2.17 10.59
C THR A 131 -0.43 1.03 9.81
N TRP A 132 -1.05 -0.13 9.73
CA TRP A 132 -0.51 -1.28 8.99
C TRP A 132 -0.43 -1.02 7.48
N LEU A 133 -1.43 -0.36 6.91
CA LEU A 133 -1.43 0.04 5.50
C LEU A 133 -0.36 1.09 5.21
N SER A 134 -0.18 2.07 6.10
CA SER A 134 0.88 3.07 5.99
C SER A 134 2.26 2.42 6.04
N ALA A 135 2.50 1.54 7.01
CA ALA A 135 3.75 0.77 7.12
C ALA A 135 3.99 -0.10 5.87
N THR A 136 2.94 -0.69 5.30
CA THR A 136 3.03 -1.47 4.05
C THR A 136 3.58 -0.63 2.89
N ILE A 137 3.05 0.59 2.73
CA ILE A 137 3.49 1.52 1.69
C ILE A 137 4.95 1.92 1.93
N THR A 138 5.32 2.27 3.17
CA THR A 138 6.69 2.65 3.54
C THR A 138 7.68 1.53 3.23
N ASN A 139 7.42 0.30 3.69
CA ASN A 139 8.28 -0.85 3.46
C ASN A 139 8.46 -1.16 1.97
N LYS A 140 7.38 -1.03 1.18
CA LYS A 140 7.45 -1.20 -0.29
C LYS A 140 8.37 -0.14 -0.91
N GLN A 141 8.21 1.13 -0.49
CA GLN A 141 9.03 2.23 -0.97
C GLN A 141 10.50 2.05 -0.60
N THR A 142 10.81 1.67 0.65
CA THR A 142 12.17 1.39 1.10
C THR A 142 12.79 0.21 0.34
N CYS A 143 12.04 -0.86 0.06
CA CYS A 143 12.52 -1.94 -0.81
C CYS A 143 12.90 -1.39 -2.20
N LEU A 144 12.02 -0.60 -2.81
CA LEU A 144 12.24 -0.06 -4.16
C LEU A 144 13.50 0.81 -4.21
N GLU A 145 13.65 1.73 -3.25
CA GLU A 145 14.83 2.60 -3.13
C GLU A 145 16.11 1.77 -2.98
N GLY A 146 16.12 0.78 -2.09
CA GLY A 146 17.28 -0.11 -1.90
C GLY A 146 17.67 -0.91 -3.15
N LEU A 147 16.69 -1.32 -3.97
CA LEU A 147 16.96 -2.00 -5.24
C LEU A 147 17.47 -1.04 -6.33
N LEU A 148 17.02 0.21 -6.35
CA LEU A 148 17.48 1.23 -7.30
C LEU A 148 18.92 1.67 -7.03
N ASP A 149 19.33 1.66 -5.75
CA ASP A 149 20.69 2.00 -5.33
C ASP A 149 21.70 0.84 -5.54
N ALA A 150 21.21 -0.36 -5.92
CA ALA A 150 22.05 -1.52 -6.12
C ALA A 150 22.85 -1.45 -7.44
N PRO A 151 24.14 -1.86 -7.48
CA PRO A 151 24.99 -1.74 -8.68
C PRO A 151 24.49 -2.45 -9.94
N SER A 152 23.61 -3.44 -9.80
CA SER A 152 23.07 -4.22 -10.92
C SER A 152 21.56 -4.00 -11.12
N VAL A 153 21.09 -2.76 -10.93
CA VAL A 153 19.69 -2.34 -11.13
C VAL A 153 19.08 -2.84 -12.45
N LEU A 154 19.86 -2.82 -13.54
CA LEU A 154 19.40 -3.32 -14.85
C LEU A 154 19.09 -4.82 -14.85
N GLN A 155 19.83 -5.62 -14.08
CA GLN A 155 19.58 -7.07 -13.96
C GLN A 155 18.35 -7.38 -13.12
N VAL A 156 17.99 -6.48 -12.19
CA VAL A 156 16.80 -6.61 -11.33
C VAL A 156 15.60 -5.81 -11.87
N ALA A 157 15.70 -5.15 -13.03
CA ALA A 157 14.65 -4.29 -13.58
C ALA A 157 13.28 -4.99 -13.73
N ASN A 158 13.29 -6.29 -14.05
CA ASN A 158 12.08 -7.10 -14.14
C ASN A 158 11.39 -7.30 -12.77
N LEU A 159 12.15 -7.34 -11.67
CA LEU A 159 11.63 -7.38 -10.29
C LEU A 159 11.11 -6.02 -9.84
N ILE A 160 11.76 -4.96 -10.30
CA ILE A 160 11.40 -3.58 -10.01
C ILE A 160 10.13 -3.18 -10.76
N THR A 161 9.87 -3.76 -11.94
CA THR A 161 8.71 -3.40 -12.76
C THR A 161 7.39 -3.56 -12.00
N PRO A 162 7.05 -4.66 -11.31
CA PRO A 162 5.83 -4.72 -10.48
C PRO A 162 5.82 -3.78 -9.26
N LEU A 163 6.99 -3.41 -8.73
CA LEU A 163 7.12 -2.45 -7.64
C LEU A 163 6.79 -1.02 -8.11
N ILE A 164 7.22 -0.69 -9.33
CA ILE A 164 7.02 0.57 -10.05
C ILE A 164 5.63 0.63 -10.70
N SER A 165 5.31 -0.32 -11.58
CA SER A 165 4.19 -0.31 -12.54
C SER A 165 2.79 -0.29 -11.94
N LYS A 166 2.64 -0.56 -10.64
CA LYS A 166 1.35 -0.47 -9.95
C LYS A 166 1.15 0.80 -9.13
N GLY A 167 2.14 1.69 -9.07
CA GLY A 167 2.03 2.99 -8.39
C GLY A 167 2.55 4.17 -9.20
N THR A 168 3.22 3.94 -10.33
CA THR A 168 3.98 4.98 -11.03
C THR A 168 3.65 5.06 -12.52
N SER A 169 2.38 4.94 -12.93
CA SER A 169 2.01 5.58 -14.20
C SER A 169 2.08 7.11 -14.01
N CYS A 170 3.31 7.60 -13.95
CA CYS A 170 3.76 8.97 -14.15
C CYS A 170 4.52 8.99 -15.47
#